data_AF-A0A5P8JZ20-F1
#
_entry.id   AF-A0A5P8JZ20-F1
#
_cell.length_a   1.000
_cell.length_b   1.000
_cell.length_c   1.000
_cell.angle_alpha   90.00
_cell.angle_beta   90.00
_cell.angle_gamma   90.00
#
_symmetry.space_group_name_H-M   'P 1'
#
loop_
_entity.id
_entity.type
_entity.pdbx_description
1 polymer ?
#
loop_
_entity_poly.entity_id
_entity_poly.type
_entity_poly.pdbx_seq_one_letter_code
_entity_poly.pdbx_strand_id
1 'polypeptide(L)'
;MATVRKHDGEPQTLEVFEIEFDEGDWEAMSPDPERFFRELLEPDYKVNGICIDTRNAGRLARDELVATSFVRLVHISGGPFDSYYVWPELPM
;
A
#
# COMPACT_ATOMS: atom_id res chain seq x y z
N MET A 1 -30.43 9.69 -5.57
CA MET A 1 -29.92 9.51 -4.20
C MET A 1 -29.14 8.22 -4.15
N ALA A 2 -27.96 8.22 -3.55
CA ALA A 2 -27.19 6.99 -3.34
C ALA A 2 -27.75 6.23 -2.13
N THR A 3 -27.83 4.90 -2.23
CA THR A 3 -28.29 4.03 -1.14
C THR A 3 -27.11 3.19 -0.67
N VAL A 4 -26.77 3.26 0.61
CA VAL A 4 -25.69 2.48 1.22
C VAL A 4 -26.27 1.21 1.82
N ARG A 5 -25.64 0.06 1.57
CA ARG A 5 -25.97 -1.22 2.21
C ARG A 5 -24.78 -1.69 3.03
N LYS A 6 -25.01 -1.99 4.30
CA LYS A 6 -24.02 -2.62 5.18
C LYS A 6 -24.21 -4.14 5.10
N HIS A 7 -23.12 -4.86 4.94
CA HIS A 7 -23.10 -6.31 5.07
C HIS A 7 -22.48 -6.67 6.41
N ASP A 8 -23.08 -7.61 7.14
CA ASP A 8 -22.45 -8.23 8.30
C ASP A 8 -21.38 -9.19 7.75
N GLY A 9 -20.12 -8.77 7.86
CA GLY A 9 -18.96 -9.55 7.45
C GLY A 9 -18.27 -10.18 8.65
N GLU A 10 -17.40 -11.15 8.38
CA GLU A 10 -16.50 -11.71 9.38
C GLU A 10 -15.60 -10.62 10.00
N PRO A 11 -15.16 -10.76 11.25
CA PRO A 11 -14.22 -9.84 11.88
C PRO A 11 -12.94 -9.71 11.03
N GLN A 12 -12.57 -8.47 10.71
CA GLN A 12 -11.33 -8.18 10.01
C GLN A 12 -10.26 -7.69 10.98
N THR A 13 -9.03 -8.12 10.75
CA THR A 13 -7.85 -7.58 11.45
C THR A 13 -7.25 -6.46 10.61
N LEU A 14 -6.86 -5.37 11.27
CA LEU A 14 -6.16 -4.25 10.65
C LEU A 14 -4.77 -4.15 11.26
N GLU A 15 -3.75 -4.25 10.42
CA GLU A 15 -2.34 -4.07 10.78
C GLU A 15 -1.76 -2.92 9.96
N VAL A 16 -0.88 -2.13 10.58
CA VAL A 16 -0.22 -1.00 9.93
C VAL A 16 1.28 -1.20 10.04
N PHE A 17 1.95 -1.15 8.90
CA PHE A 17 3.40 -1.23 8.78
C PHE A 17 3.94 0.07 8.21
N GLU A 18 5.16 0.42 8.59
CA GLU A 18 5.92 1.50 7.96
C GLU A 18 7.17 0.87 7.34
N ILE A 19 7.36 1.15 6.05
CA ILE A 19 8.45 0.60 5.27
C ILE A 19 9.31 1.77 4.82
N GLU A 20 10.55 1.78 5.28
CA GLU A 20 11.56 2.74 4.85
C GLU A 20 12.09 2.31 3.47
N PHE A 21 12.16 3.25 2.53
CA PHE A 21 12.62 2.99 1.17
C PHE A 21 13.87 3.81 0.91
N ASP A 22 14.90 3.17 0.34
CA ASP A 22 16.05 3.88 -0.21
C ASP A 22 15.82 4.31 -1.67
N GLU A 23 16.78 5.04 -2.24
CA GLU A 23 16.71 5.53 -3.62
C GLU A 23 16.52 4.39 -4.65
N GLY A 24 17.13 3.23 -4.42
CA GLY A 24 17.02 2.06 -5.30
C GLY A 24 15.64 1.39 -5.21
N ASP A 25 15.06 1.33 -4.02
CA ASP A 25 13.69 0.84 -3.83
C ASP A 25 12.67 1.73 -4.56
N TRP A 26 12.89 3.04 -4.55
CA TRP A 26 12.05 3.99 -5.27
C TRP A 26 12.15 3.82 -6.79
N GLU A 27 13.35 3.66 -7.32
CA GLU A 27 13.58 3.38 -8.74
C GLU A 27 12.92 2.06 -9.17
N ALA A 28 13.01 1.02 -8.33
CA ALA A 28 12.43 -0.29 -8.61
C ALA A 28 10.89 -0.28 -8.54
N MET A 29 10.31 0.53 -7.64
CA MET A 29 8.86 0.65 -7.49
C MET A 29 8.22 1.49 -8.61
N SER A 30 8.88 2.53 -9.11
CA SER A 30 8.31 3.50 -10.08
C SER A 30 7.66 2.90 -11.35
N PRO A 31 8.25 1.89 -12.02
CA PRO A 31 7.69 1.34 -13.26
C PRO A 31 6.40 0.54 -13.06
N ASP A 32 6.29 -0.20 -11.96
CA ASP A 32 5.14 -1.05 -11.63
C ASP A 32 5.01 -1.21 -10.11
N PRO A 33 4.37 -0.25 -9.42
CA PRO A 33 4.24 -0.27 -7.97
C PRO A 33 3.47 -1.49 -7.45
N GLU A 34 2.45 -1.95 -8.17
CA GLU A 34 1.64 -3.11 -7.73
C GLU A 34 2.48 -4.37 -7.71
N ARG A 35 3.29 -4.58 -8.75
CA ARG A 35 4.22 -5.70 -8.80
C ARG A 35 5.29 -5.62 -7.73
N PHE A 36 5.87 -4.43 -7.49
CA PHE A 36 6.87 -4.23 -6.46
C PHE A 36 6.35 -4.64 -5.07
N PHE A 37 5.19 -4.12 -4.65
CA PHE A 37 4.62 -4.46 -3.34
C PHE A 37 4.17 -5.92 -3.27
N ARG A 38 3.77 -6.53 -4.40
CA ARG A 38 3.44 -7.96 -4.43
C ARG A 38 4.69 -8.80 -4.14
N GLU A 39 5.78 -8.55 -4.85
CA GLU A 39 7.04 -9.27 -4.68
C GLU A 39 7.64 -9.05 -3.27
N LEU A 40 7.47 -7.87 -2.68
CA LEU A 40 7.89 -7.56 -1.32
C LEU A 40 7.10 -8.31 -0.24
N LEU A 41 5.78 -8.48 -0.42
CA LEU A 41 4.88 -8.99 0.61
C LEU A 41 4.60 -10.49 0.51
N GLU A 42 4.60 -11.07 -0.70
CA GLU A 42 4.35 -12.50 -0.92
C GLU A 42 5.26 -13.48 -0.15
N PRO A 43 6.51 -13.14 0.22
CA PRO A 43 7.35 -14.03 1.04
C PRO A 43 6.76 -14.32 2.42
N ASP A 44 6.11 -13.34 3.04
CA ASP A 44 5.65 -13.40 4.43
C ASP A 44 4.12 -13.39 4.54
N TYR A 45 3.42 -12.92 3.51
CA TYR A 45 1.98 -12.72 3.54
C TYR A 45 1.30 -13.21 2.27
N LYS A 46 0.04 -13.64 2.41
CA LYS A 46 -0.79 -13.94 1.24
C LYS A 46 -1.31 -12.64 0.63
N VAL A 47 -0.95 -12.38 -0.62
CA VAL A 47 -1.36 -11.16 -1.34
C VAL A 47 -2.42 -11.51 -2.38
N ASN A 48 -3.69 -11.15 -2.12
CA ASN A 48 -4.77 -11.35 -3.10
C ASN A 48 -5.11 -10.06 -3.86
N GLY A 49 -4.74 -8.90 -3.31
CA GLY A 49 -4.92 -7.60 -3.95
C GLY A 49 -4.12 -6.51 -3.26
N ILE A 50 -3.54 -5.61 -4.06
CA ILE A 50 -2.84 -4.43 -3.58
C ILE A 50 -3.58 -3.21 -4.15
N CYS A 51 -3.98 -2.32 -3.27
CA CYS A 51 -4.53 -1.02 -3.60
C CYS A 51 -3.49 0.04 -3.26
N ILE A 52 -2.96 0.69 -4.28
CA ILE A 52 -1.97 1.76 -4.10
C ILE A 52 -2.69 3.08 -4.27
N ASP A 53 -2.54 4.00 -3.31
CA ASP A 53 -2.97 5.38 -3.55
C ASP A 53 -1.99 6.05 -4.52
N THR A 54 -2.30 5.94 -5.80
CA THR A 54 -1.49 6.48 -6.89
C THR A 54 -1.46 8.00 -6.92
N ARG A 55 -2.32 8.71 -6.16
CA ARG A 55 -2.26 10.17 -6.06
C ARG A 55 -0.94 10.64 -5.45
N ASN A 56 -0.40 9.85 -4.53
CA ASN A 56 0.93 10.08 -3.96
C ASN A 56 2.03 9.36 -4.76
N ALA A 57 1.76 8.19 -5.37
CA ALA A 57 2.71 7.52 -6.26
C ALA A 57 3.06 8.36 -7.52
N GLY A 58 2.11 9.15 -8.03
CA GLY A 58 2.37 10.08 -9.14
C GLY A 58 3.22 11.30 -8.73
N ARG A 59 3.24 11.66 -7.44
CA ARG A 59 4.13 12.70 -6.89
C ARG A 59 5.52 12.14 -6.62
N LEU A 60 5.61 10.88 -6.18
CA LEU A 60 6.83 10.07 -6.12
C LEU A 60 7.55 10.03 -7.46
N ALA A 61 6.85 9.63 -8.53
CA ALA A 61 7.44 9.52 -9.87
C ALA A 61 7.90 10.85 -10.49
N ARG A 62 7.60 11.99 -9.85
CA ARG A 62 7.96 13.34 -10.30
C ARG A 62 9.07 13.99 -9.47
N ASP A 63 9.73 13.24 -8.60
CA ASP A 63 10.78 13.76 -7.71
C ASP A 63 10.28 14.87 -6.75
N GLU A 64 8.97 14.89 -6.47
CA GLU A 64 8.34 15.89 -5.60
C GLU A 64 8.41 15.49 -4.11
N LEU A 65 9.19 14.45 -3.76
CA LEU A 65 9.31 13.91 -2.40
C LEU A 65 10.75 13.94 -1.90
N VAL A 66 10.93 14.30 -0.63
CA VAL A 66 12.24 14.51 0.00
C VAL A 66 12.76 13.19 0.58
N ALA A 67 14.09 13.04 0.56
CA ALA A 67 14.93 11.83 0.76
C ALA A 67 14.75 10.96 2.03
N THR A 68 13.66 11.12 2.79
CA THR A 68 13.26 10.18 3.84
C THR A 68 11.76 9.95 3.73
N SER A 69 11.35 9.31 2.64
CA SER A 69 9.96 8.94 2.40
C SER A 69 9.75 7.53 2.93
N PHE A 70 8.76 7.34 3.79
CA PHE A 70 8.33 6.00 4.20
C PHE A 70 6.97 5.71 3.58
N VAL A 71 6.71 4.43 3.37
CA VAL A 71 5.44 3.95 2.88
C VAL A 71 4.70 3.32 4.05
N ARG A 72 3.52 3.86 4.35
CA ARG A 72 2.59 3.22 5.28
C ARG A 72 1.78 2.17 4.54
N LEU A 73 1.85 0.94 4.99
CA LEU A 73 1.11 -0.19 4.46
C LEU A 73 0.03 -0.60 5.47
N VAL A 74 -1.23 -0.55 5.06
CA VAL A 74 -2.36 -1.04 5.86
C VAL A 74 -2.80 -2.38 5.32
N HIS A 75 -2.62 -3.43 6.12
CA HIS A 75 -3.07 -4.79 5.82
C HIS A 75 -4.42 -5.01 6.49
N ILE A 76 -5.41 -5.45 5.69
CA ILE A 76 -6.71 -5.87 6.17
C ILE A 76 -6.87 -7.35 5.84
N SER A 77 -6.95 -8.19 6.88
CA SER A 77 -7.12 -9.65 6.77
C SER A 77 -8.41 -10.13 7.46
N GLY A 78 -8.76 -11.41 7.26
CA GLY A 78 -9.94 -12.04 7.88
C GLY A 78 -11.21 -12.03 7.02
N GLY A 79 -11.15 -11.40 5.84
CA GLY A 79 -12.18 -11.53 4.79
C GLY A 79 -11.85 -12.62 3.75
N PRO A 80 -12.65 -12.76 2.68
CA PRO A 80 -12.31 -13.65 1.56
C PRO A 80 -11.02 -13.25 0.82
N PHE A 81 -10.54 -12.02 1.03
CA PHE A 81 -9.34 -11.48 0.42
C PHE A 81 -8.57 -10.63 1.43
N ASP A 82 -7.27 -10.90 1.56
CA ASP A 82 -6.33 -9.98 2.20
C ASP A 82 -6.07 -8.79 1.26
N SER A 83 -6.23 -7.58 1.79
CA SER A 83 -6.10 -6.33 1.05
C SER A 83 -5.03 -5.45 1.66
N TYR A 84 -4.18 -4.89 0.81
CA TYR A 84 -3.07 -4.02 1.21
C TYR A 84 -3.29 -2.61 0.66
N TYR A 85 -3.28 -1.61 1.54
CA TYR A 85 -3.36 -0.20 1.15
C TYR A 85 -2.02 0.47 1.38
N VAL A 86 -1.47 1.01 0.30
CA VAL A 86 -0.14 1.63 0.30
C VAL A 86 -0.29 3.15 0.28
N TRP A 87 0.23 3.82 1.30
CA TRP A 87 0.20 5.27 1.46
C TRP A 87 1.62 5.83 1.60
N PRO A 88 2.15 6.53 0.59
CA PRO A 88 3.39 7.28 0.72
C PRO A 88 3.16 8.45 1.69
N GLU A 89 3.96 8.54 2.74
CA GLU A 89 3.93 9.67 3.67
C GLU A 89 5.21 10.50 3.56
N LEU A 90 5.01 11.82 3.55
CA LEU A 90 6.09 12.77 3.77
C LEU A 90 6.35 12.87 5.28
N PRO A 91 7.62 12.88 5.71
CA PRO A 91 7.94 13.31 7.06
C PRO A 91 7.45 14.76 7.22
N MET A 92 6.74 15.01 8.32
CA MET A 92 6.26 16.34 8.70
C MET A 92 7.41 17.29 9.02
#